data_AF-A0A0J7L589-F1
#
_entry.id   AF-A0A0J7L589-F1
#
_cell.length_a   1.000
_cell.length_b   1.000
_cell.length_c   1.000
_cell.angle_alpha   90.00
_cell.angle_beta   90.00
_cell.angle_gamma   90.00
#
_symmetry.space_group_name_H-M   'P 1'
#
loop_
_entity.id
_entity.type
_entity.pdbx_description
1 polymer ?
#
loop_
_entity_poly.entity_id
_entity_poly.type
_entity_poly.pdbx_seq_one_letter_code
_entity_poly.pdbx_strand_id
1 'polypeptide(L)'
;MYGYCPSWALDWEYRKKGILDEIRHYAADIISLQEVETDQFYNFFLPELKHDGYDGIFSPKSRAKTMAENDRKYVDGCAIFYRTAKFSLIKEHLVEFNQLAMANAEGSDNMLNRVMPKDNIGLAALLRTKEAAWDNGECT
;
A
#
# COMPACT_ATOMS: atom_id res chain seq x y z
N MET A 1 -13.15 -16.04 -11.77
CA MET A 1 -11.81 -15.54 -12.19
C MET A 1 -10.65 -16.45 -11.75
N TYR A 2 -10.80 -17.37 -10.78
CA TYR A 2 -9.72 -18.32 -10.41
C TYR A 2 -10.24 -19.75 -10.23
N GLY A 3 -10.88 -20.33 -11.26
CA GLY A 3 -11.57 -21.63 -11.14
C GLY A 3 -10.68 -22.85 -10.90
N TYR A 4 -9.37 -22.70 -11.10
CA TYR A 4 -8.37 -23.73 -10.81
C TYR A 4 -7.91 -23.73 -9.34
N CYS A 5 -8.20 -22.67 -8.59
CA CYS A 5 -7.80 -22.54 -7.19
C CYS A 5 -8.99 -22.94 -6.31
N PRO A 6 -8.84 -23.89 -5.38
CA PRO A 6 -9.93 -24.30 -4.52
C PRO A 6 -10.37 -23.14 -3.61
N SER A 7 -11.66 -23.06 -3.30
CA SER A 7 -12.27 -21.93 -2.59
C SER A 7 -11.59 -21.62 -1.24
N TRP A 8 -11.16 -22.66 -0.51
CA TRP A 8 -10.48 -22.51 0.77
C TRP A 8 -9.10 -21.82 0.63
N ALA A 9 -8.43 -21.97 -0.51
CA ALA A 9 -7.14 -21.32 -0.77
C ALA A 9 -7.31 -19.89 -1.27
N LEU A 10 -8.50 -19.53 -1.80
CA LEU A 10 -8.86 -18.16 -2.15
C LEU A 10 -9.37 -17.35 -0.95
N ASP A 11 -9.83 -18.03 0.10
CA ASP A 11 -10.32 -17.41 1.32
C ASP A 11 -9.26 -16.47 1.92
N TRP A 12 -9.69 -15.27 2.29
CA TRP A 12 -8.78 -14.25 2.79
C TRP A 12 -8.13 -14.64 4.12
N GLU A 13 -8.86 -15.33 5.01
CA GLU A 13 -8.33 -15.78 6.29
C GLU A 13 -7.20 -16.80 6.13
N TYR A 14 -7.20 -17.52 4.99
CA TYR A 14 -6.09 -18.37 4.57
C TYR A 14 -4.95 -17.56 3.93
N ARG A 15 -5.26 -16.78 2.89
CA ARG A 15 -4.24 -16.06 2.09
C ARG A 15 -3.43 -15.06 2.91
N LYS A 16 -4.07 -14.31 3.81
CA LYS A 16 -3.41 -13.24 4.57
C LYS A 16 -2.25 -13.76 5.43
N LYS A 17 -2.34 -15.01 5.90
CA LYS A 17 -1.27 -15.67 6.67
C LYS A 17 -0.04 -15.90 5.78
N GLY A 18 -0.24 -16.52 4.61
CA GLY A 18 0.85 -16.77 3.66
C GLY A 18 1.50 -15.49 3.15
N ILE A 19 0.70 -14.43 2.89
CA ILE A 19 1.22 -13.12 2.47
C ILE A 19 2.10 -12.51 3.57
N LEU A 20 1.64 -12.54 4.83
CA LEU A 20 2.42 -12.02 5.95
C LEU A 20 3.71 -12.83 6.18
N ASP A 21 3.64 -14.15 6.08
CA ASP A 21 4.80 -15.03 6.21
C ASP A 21 5.85 -14.75 5.11
N GLU A 22 5.40 -14.50 3.87
CA GLU A 22 6.29 -14.11 2.77
C GLU A 22 6.97 -12.76 3.02
N ILE A 23 6.21 -11.76 3.50
CA ILE A 23 6.77 -10.46 3.88
C ILE A 23 7.84 -10.62 4.97
N ARG A 24 7.54 -11.42 6.00
CA ARG A 24 8.46 -11.71 7.11
C ARG A 24 9.70 -12.47 6.65
N HIS A 25 9.54 -13.41 5.72
CA HIS A 25 10.64 -14.20 5.18
C HIS A 25 11.70 -13.33 4.52
N TYR A 26 11.28 -12.34 3.71
CA TYR A 26 12.23 -11.42 3.07
C TYR A 26 12.86 -10.43 4.04
N ALA A 27 12.19 -10.14 5.17
CA ALA A 27 12.67 -9.24 6.22
C ALA A 27 13.14 -7.86 5.69
N ALA A 28 12.60 -7.42 4.55
CA ALA A 28 13.08 -6.27 3.79
C ALA A 28 13.02 -4.97 4.60
N ASP A 29 13.97 -4.07 4.42
CA ASP A 29 14.02 -2.83 5.19
C ASP A 29 12.91 -1.84 4.84
N ILE A 30 12.46 -1.87 3.58
CA ILE A 30 11.35 -1.10 3.04
C ILE A 30 10.48 -2.06 2.22
N ILE A 31 9.17 -2.02 2.43
CA ILE A 31 8.19 -2.88 1.77
C ILE A 31 7.13 -2.00 1.12
N SER A 32 6.84 -2.22 -0.17
CA SER A 32 5.78 -1.53 -0.90
C SER A 32 4.75 -2.51 -1.40
N LEU A 33 3.51 -2.40 -0.92
CA LEU A 33 2.40 -3.29 -1.26
C LEU A 33 1.33 -2.57 -2.09
N GLN A 34 0.69 -3.32 -2.99
CA GLN A 34 -0.48 -2.89 -3.76
C GLN A 34 -1.68 -3.78 -3.41
N GLU A 35 -2.88 -3.35 -3.81
CA GLU A 35 -4.14 -4.04 -3.53
C GLU A 35 -4.41 -4.26 -2.03
N VAL A 36 -3.89 -3.36 -1.18
CA VAL A 36 -4.12 -3.44 0.27
C VAL A 36 -5.46 -2.81 0.59
N GLU A 37 -6.42 -3.60 1.05
CA GLU A 37 -7.70 -3.08 1.55
C GLU A 37 -7.51 -2.23 2.81
N THR A 38 -8.29 -1.15 2.91
CA THR A 38 -8.22 -0.19 4.03
C THR A 38 -8.34 -0.88 5.39
N ASP A 39 -9.32 -1.76 5.57
CA ASP A 39 -9.51 -2.51 6.81
C ASP A 39 -8.31 -3.40 7.14
N GLN A 40 -7.77 -4.06 6.12
CA GLN A 40 -6.65 -4.99 6.28
C GLN A 40 -5.34 -4.27 6.60
N PHE A 41 -5.13 -3.06 6.07
CA PHE A 41 -4.00 -2.25 6.48
C PHE A 41 -4.05 -1.95 7.99
N TYR A 42 -5.15 -1.38 8.48
CA TYR A 42 -5.23 -0.92 9.86
C TYR A 42 -5.38 -2.05 10.89
N ASN A 43 -6.14 -3.10 10.56
CA ASN A 43 -6.50 -4.16 11.52
C ASN A 43 -5.63 -5.42 11.39
N PHE A 44 -4.81 -5.56 10.36
CA PHE A 44 -3.97 -6.74 10.16
C PHE A 44 -2.50 -6.39 9.84
N PHE A 45 -2.20 -5.78 8.69
CA PHE A 45 -0.81 -5.58 8.27
C PHE A 45 -0.03 -4.63 9.19
N LEU A 46 -0.60 -3.47 9.54
CA LEU A 46 0.06 -2.49 10.39
C LEU A 46 0.36 -3.02 11.80
N PRO A 47 -0.59 -3.61 12.55
CA PRO A 47 -0.28 -4.14 13.87
C PRO A 47 0.74 -5.29 13.82
N GLU A 48 0.59 -6.24 12.89
CA GLU A 48 1.53 -7.36 12.74
C GLU A 48 2.94 -6.90 12.40
N LEU A 49 3.11 -6.00 11.42
CA LEU A 49 4.42 -5.50 11.04
C LEU A 49 5.00 -4.53 12.09
N LYS A 50 4.16 -3.85 12.89
CA LYS A 50 4.63 -3.10 14.06
C LYS A 50 5.29 -3.99 15.10
N HIS A 51 4.76 -5.18 15.34
CA HIS A 51 5.42 -6.18 16.20
C HIS A 51 6.81 -6.57 15.65
N ASP A 52 6.98 -6.55 14.32
CA ASP A 52 8.23 -6.86 13.64
C ASP A 52 9.17 -5.63 13.48
N GLY A 53 8.85 -4.50 14.12
CA GLY A 53 9.68 -3.29 14.13
C GLY A 53 9.49 -2.34 12.95
N TYR A 54 8.44 -2.53 12.17
CA TYR A 54 8.06 -1.61 11.10
C TYR A 54 7.10 -0.52 11.59
N ASP A 55 7.03 0.54 10.82
CA ASP A 55 5.89 1.44 10.79
C ASP A 55 5.46 1.60 9.33
N GLY A 56 4.29 2.17 9.08
CA GLY A 56 3.79 2.22 7.70
C GLY A 56 2.76 3.30 7.44
N ILE A 57 2.67 3.66 6.16
CA ILE A 57 1.71 4.60 5.60
C ILE A 57 0.83 3.91 4.57
N PHE A 58 -0.38 4.43 4.40
CA PHE A 58 -1.38 3.89 3.48
C PHE A 58 -2.20 4.99 2.85
N SER A 59 -2.61 4.77 1.61
CA SER A 59 -3.65 5.58 0.98
C SER A 59 -4.55 4.70 0.13
N PRO A 60 -5.89 4.77 0.30
CA PRO A 60 -6.83 4.08 -0.57
C PRO A 60 -6.95 4.78 -1.93
N LYS A 61 -7.45 4.08 -2.94
CA LYS A 61 -7.83 4.70 -4.22
C LYS A 61 -8.85 5.83 -4.02
N SER A 62 -8.84 6.81 -4.92
CA SER A 62 -9.63 8.04 -4.80
C SER A 62 -11.14 7.81 -4.66
N ARG A 63 -11.67 6.67 -5.16
CA ARG A 63 -13.08 6.28 -4.99
C ARG A 63 -13.54 6.24 -3.53
N ALA A 64 -12.65 5.98 -2.57
CA ALA A 64 -13.00 5.98 -1.15
C ALA A 64 -13.63 7.32 -0.70
N LYS A 65 -13.29 8.44 -1.35
CA LYS A 65 -13.81 9.77 -0.98
C LYS A 65 -15.31 9.93 -1.23
N THR A 66 -15.89 9.19 -2.17
CA THR A 66 -17.30 9.33 -2.56
C THR A 66 -18.18 8.17 -2.08
N MET A 67 -17.58 7.11 -1.52
CA MET A 67 -18.31 5.93 -1.04
C MET A 67 -18.86 6.13 0.37
N ALA A 68 -19.84 5.31 0.77
CA ALA A 68 -20.30 5.23 2.15
C ALA A 68 -19.23 4.58 3.04
N GLU A 69 -19.21 4.93 4.33
CA GLU A 69 -18.19 4.47 5.29
C GLU A 69 -18.04 2.95 5.34
N ASN A 70 -19.16 2.22 5.29
CA ASN A 70 -19.19 0.76 5.29
C ASN A 70 -18.51 0.12 4.06
N ASP A 71 -18.45 0.83 2.93
CA ASP A 71 -17.82 0.32 1.71
C ASP A 71 -16.37 0.80 1.59
N ARG A 72 -16.03 1.96 2.19
CA ARG A 72 -14.66 2.52 2.17
C ARG A 72 -13.64 1.55 2.75
N LYS A 73 -14.01 0.77 3.76
CA LYS A 73 -13.11 -0.19 4.41
C LYS A 73 -12.61 -1.30 3.47
N TYR A 74 -13.33 -1.58 2.39
CA TYR A 74 -12.94 -2.55 1.36
C TYR A 74 -12.28 -1.90 0.14
N VAL A 75 -12.06 -0.58 0.17
CA VAL A 75 -11.31 0.08 -0.90
C VAL A 75 -9.84 -0.22 -0.71
N ASP A 76 -9.27 -0.81 -1.75
CA ASP A 76 -7.86 -1.11 -1.88
C ASP A 76 -7.03 0.14 -2.22
N GLY A 77 -5.74 0.06 -1.90
CA GLY A 77 -4.77 1.11 -2.14
C GLY A 77 -3.33 0.61 -2.08
N CYS A 78 -2.42 1.55 -1.84
CA CYS A 78 -0.99 1.29 -1.73
C CYS A 78 -0.54 1.51 -0.29
N ALA A 79 0.37 0.65 0.19
CA ALA A 79 0.99 0.78 1.50
C ALA A 79 2.52 0.77 1.36
N ILE A 80 3.19 1.54 2.21
CA ILE A 80 4.66 1.51 2.36
C ILE A 80 4.98 1.27 3.83
N PHE A 81 5.76 0.24 4.11
CA PHE A 81 6.31 -0.05 5.44
C PHE A 81 7.82 0.16 5.44
N TYR A 82 8.37 0.58 6.58
CA TYR A 82 9.80 0.82 6.75
C TYR A 82 10.25 0.42 8.16
N ARG A 83 11.46 -0.15 8.27
CA ARG A 83 12.08 -0.47 9.57
C ARG A 83 12.32 0.80 10.37
N THR A 84 11.67 0.93 11.52
CA THR A 84 11.80 2.12 12.36
C THR A 84 13.20 2.28 12.96
N ALA A 85 13.96 1.20 13.10
CA ALA A 85 15.36 1.25 13.51
C ALA A 85 16.26 1.95 12.48
N LYS A 86 15.93 1.83 11.19
CA LYS A 86 16.75 2.32 10.07
C LYS A 86 16.23 3.62 9.45
N PHE A 87 14.92 3.87 9.53
CA PHE A 87 14.29 5.02 8.88
C PHE A 87 13.37 5.79 9.83
N SER A 88 13.17 7.07 9.51
CA SER A 88 12.05 7.85 10.03
C SER A 88 11.33 8.56 8.88
N LEU A 89 10.00 8.51 8.87
CA LEU A 89 9.18 9.24 7.92
C LEU A 89 9.31 10.74 8.11
N ILE A 90 9.68 11.45 7.04
CA ILE A 90 9.67 12.92 7.01
C ILE A 90 8.35 13.40 6.41
N LYS A 91 7.92 12.79 5.30
CA LYS A 91 6.74 13.21 4.57
C LYS A 91 6.19 12.06 3.74
N GLU A 92 4.87 12.01 3.63
CA GLU A 92 4.15 11.18 2.66
C GLU A 92 3.56 12.06 1.56
N HIS A 93 3.44 11.49 0.36
CA HIS A 93 2.81 12.17 -0.77
C HIS A 93 1.90 11.20 -1.51
N LEU A 94 0.62 11.55 -1.54
CA LEU A 94 -0.40 10.88 -2.33
C LEU A 94 -0.49 11.55 -3.71
N VAL A 95 -0.38 10.73 -4.75
CA VAL A 95 -0.58 11.14 -6.14
C VAL A 95 -1.88 10.55 -6.64
N GLU A 96 -2.86 11.39 -6.93
CA GLU A 96 -4.14 10.99 -7.52
C GLU A 96 -4.10 11.25 -9.03
N PHE A 97 -4.00 10.19 -9.82
CA PHE A 97 -3.75 10.33 -11.27
C PHE A 97 -4.93 10.99 -12.00
N ASN A 98 -6.16 10.81 -11.54
CA ASN A 98 -7.33 11.51 -12.08
C ASN A 98 -7.24 13.03 -11.88
N GLN A 99 -6.79 13.51 -10.72
CA GLN A 99 -6.67 14.94 -10.44
C GLN A 99 -5.53 15.56 -11.27
N LEU A 100 -4.41 14.84 -11.39
CA LEU A 100 -3.34 15.25 -12.30
C LEU A 100 -3.83 15.29 -13.75
N ALA A 101 -4.60 14.30 -14.18
CA ALA A 101 -5.18 14.26 -15.52
C ALA A 101 -6.11 15.44 -15.75
N MET A 102 -7.00 15.74 -14.80
CA MET A 102 -7.92 16.88 -14.87
C MET A 102 -7.18 18.21 -14.98
N ALA A 103 -6.12 18.41 -14.20
CA ALA A 103 -5.30 19.62 -14.24
C ALA A 103 -4.52 19.79 -15.56
N ASN A 104 -4.25 18.70 -16.28
CA ASN A 104 -3.47 18.67 -17.52
C ASN A 104 -4.30 18.27 -18.76
N ALA A 105 -5.63 18.35 -18.67
CA ALA A 105 -6.54 17.89 -19.72
C ALA A 105 -6.79 18.92 -20.83
N GLU A 106 -6.28 20.15 -20.69
CA GLU A 106 -6.56 21.25 -21.63
C GLU A 106 -6.20 20.86 -23.06
N GLY A 107 -7.18 20.94 -23.96
CA GLY A 107 -7.04 20.59 -25.37
C GLY A 107 -6.93 19.08 -25.67
N SER A 108 -7.17 18.18 -24.70
CA SER A 108 -7.04 16.74 -24.89
C SER A 108 -8.27 15.94 -24.44
N ASP A 109 -9.14 15.63 -25.40
CA ASP A 109 -10.30 14.74 -25.18
C ASP A 109 -9.88 13.34 -24.70
N ASN A 110 -8.69 12.88 -25.09
CA ASN A 110 -8.16 11.59 -24.63
C ASN A 110 -7.86 11.60 -23.12
N MET A 111 -7.33 12.70 -22.59
CA MET A 111 -7.09 12.84 -21.15
C MET A 111 -8.40 12.81 -20.37
N LEU A 112 -9.42 13.51 -20.85
CA LEU A 112 -10.76 13.54 -20.24
C LEU A 112 -11.46 12.17 -20.29
N ASN A 113 -11.41 11.48 -21.42
CA ASN A 113 -12.20 10.27 -21.63
C ASN A 113 -11.52 8.97 -21.15
N ARG A 114 -10.18 8.92 -21.11
CA ARG A 114 -9.44 7.67 -20.85
C ARG A 114 -8.69 7.66 -19.52
N VAL A 115 -8.21 8.83 -19.07
CA VAL A 115 -7.31 8.94 -17.92
C VAL A 115 -8.04 9.49 -16.70
N MET A 116 -8.77 10.60 -16.84
CA MET A 116 -9.54 11.23 -15.76
C MET A 116 -10.53 10.27 -15.06
N PRO A 117 -11.20 9.32 -15.73
CA PRO A 117 -12.13 8.40 -15.05
C PRO A 117 -11.43 7.33 -14.20
N LYS A 118 -10.10 7.22 -14.25
CA LYS A 118 -9.33 6.20 -13.53
C LYS A 118 -8.93 6.72 -12.14
N ASP A 119 -9.35 6.02 -11.10
CA ASP A 119 -9.13 6.37 -9.70
C ASP A 119 -7.82 5.81 -9.12
N ASN A 120 -6.90 5.39 -9.99
CA ASN A 120 -5.59 4.88 -9.59
C ASN A 120 -4.79 5.95 -8.85
N ILE A 121 -3.98 5.50 -7.91
CA ILE A 121 -3.13 6.36 -7.09
C ILE A 121 -1.68 5.87 -7.07
N GLY A 122 -0.76 6.75 -6.72
CA GLY A 122 0.59 6.43 -6.28
C GLY A 122 0.81 6.94 -4.86
N LEU A 123 1.58 6.21 -4.07
CA LEU A 123 2.02 6.62 -2.74
C LEU A 123 3.54 6.73 -2.72
N ALA A 124 4.06 7.84 -2.20
CA ALA A 124 5.49 8.06 -2.04
C ALA A 124 5.82 8.46 -0.60
N ALA A 125 6.97 8.00 -0.11
CA ALA A 125 7.50 8.33 1.21
C ALA A 125 8.87 9.01 1.07
N LEU A 126 9.04 10.14 1.75
CA LEU A 126 10.34 10.74 2.02
C LEU A 126 10.83 10.22 3.37
N LEU A 127 11.84 9.36 3.33
CA LEU A 127 12.43 8.71 4.50
C LEU A 127 13.80 9.31 4.82
N ARG A 128 14.05 9.58 6.11
CA ARG A 128 15.39 9.89 6.62
C ARG A 128 16.08 8.60 7.00
N THR A 129 17.30 8.38 6.52
CA THR A 129 18.18 7.31 7.01
C THR A 129 18.69 7.61 8.41
N LYS A 130 18.69 6.61 9.28
CA LYS A 130 19.41 6.58 10.56
C LYS A 130 20.74 5.85 10.36
N GLU A 131 21.62 5.86 11.36
CA GLU A 131 22.93 5.19 11.28
C GLU A 131 22.79 3.71 10.95
N ALA A 132 21.85 3.02 11.62
CA ALA A 132 21.56 1.60 11.39
C ALA A 132 21.09 1.25 9.97
N ALA A 133 20.76 2.23 9.11
CA ALA A 133 20.40 1.98 7.71
C ALA A 133 21.56 1.39 6.90
N TRP A 134 22.80 1.59 7.36
CA TRP A 134 24.02 1.14 6.70
C TRP A 134 24.64 -0.11 7.35
N ASP A 135 24.08 -0.51 8.49
CA ASP A 135 24.45 -1.75 9.16
C ASP A 135 23.75 -2.90 8.44
N ASN A 136 24.44 -3.47 7.46
CA ASN A 136 24.10 -4.78 6.93
C ASN A 136 24.46 -5.79 8.03
N GLY A 137 23.53 -6.05 8.95
CA GLY A 137 23.69 -7.09 9.96
C GLY A 137 24.20 -8.35 9.28
N GLU A 138 25.31 -8.90 9.78
CA GLU A 138 25.86 -10.14 9.25
C GLU A 138 24.76 -11.20 9.27
N CYS A 139 24.35 -11.67 8.09
CA CYS A 139 23.49 -12.83 7.96
C CYS A 139 24.21 -14.01 8.64
N THR A 140 23.79 -14.35 9.85
CA THR A 140 24.19 -15.56 10.56
C THR A 140 23.01 -16.52 10.64
#